data_AF-A0A7K3ZWH1-F1
#
_entry.id   AF-A0A7K3ZWH1-F1
#
_cell.length_a   1.000
_cell.length_b   1.000
_cell.length_c   1.000
_cell.angle_alpha   90.00
_cell.angle_beta   90.00
_cell.angle_gamma   90.00
#
_symmetry.space_group_name_H-M   'P 1'
#
loop_
_entity.id
_entity.type
_entity.pdbx_description
1 polymer ?
#
loop_
_entity_poly.entity_id
_entity_poly.type
_entity_poly.pdbx_seq_one_letter_code
_entity_poly.pdbx_strand_id
1 'polypeptide(L)'
;MQHKSKKSGKGKGAQSNLRTPIVVVMGHVDHGKTSLLDKIRGTAVAKGEAGLITQHIGATEVPLNVIQEFCGSHFGKEMQIPGLLFIDTPGHHAFTSMRSRGGSLADLAVLIVDVNEGFQPQTLESLTILKRFKTPFVVAANKMDRIGGWQPQSNSPFARSFKAQSERVAEALDTRIYELVGELYKNGFDADRYDRISDFTRTVGIVPISAITGEGVPDLLLVLVGLAQRFLKDNLQLTATGAGVGTILEVKEEKGLGTTLDVILYNGEFNSGETIIVGTAHEPIITKIRALLKPKPLAEIRSEERFLPVKHVAAASGVKVAAPKLESALAGSTIRVVTSPEEAEALSLELKSELEAVRIDAEAEGVILKADTIG
;
A
#
# COMPACT_ATOMS: atom_id res chain seq x y z
N MET A 1 51.43 -33.18 8.35
CA MET A 1 50.33 -33.19 9.35
C MET A 1 49.88 -31.75 9.60
N GLN A 2 48.57 -31.55 9.66
CA GLN A 2 47.89 -30.26 9.50
C GLN A 2 47.99 -29.37 10.75
N HIS A 3 48.22 -28.07 10.55
CA HIS A 3 47.71 -27.01 11.44
C HIS A 3 46.72 -26.16 10.63
N LYS A 4 45.43 -26.48 10.71
CA LYS A 4 44.35 -25.60 10.24
C LYS A 4 43.75 -24.90 11.45
N SER A 5 44.01 -23.59 11.53
CA SER A 5 43.33 -22.68 12.45
C SER A 5 41.84 -22.60 12.11
N LYS A 6 40.98 -22.78 13.11
CA LYS A 6 39.53 -22.59 13.01
C LYS A 6 39.22 -21.12 12.70
N LYS A 7 38.76 -20.84 11.49
CA LYS A 7 38.04 -19.58 11.17
C LYS A 7 36.68 -19.63 11.88
N SER A 8 36.49 -18.76 12.86
CA SER A 8 35.20 -18.43 13.45
C SER A 8 34.28 -17.85 12.37
N GLY A 9 33.11 -18.46 12.22
CA GLY A 9 32.08 -18.03 11.27
C GLY A 9 31.65 -16.59 11.52
N LYS A 10 31.65 -15.79 10.46
CA LYS A 10 31.01 -14.48 10.43
C LYS A 10 29.53 -14.66 10.75
N GLY A 11 29.04 -13.96 11.76
CA GLY A 11 27.63 -13.92 12.14
C GLY A 11 26.77 -13.48 10.94
N LYS A 12 25.67 -14.20 10.72
CA LYS A 12 24.56 -13.75 9.88
C LYS A 12 24.09 -12.40 10.43
N GLY A 13 24.04 -11.37 9.60
CA GLY A 13 23.53 -10.05 9.99
C GLY A 13 22.12 -10.20 10.55
N ALA A 14 21.88 -9.58 11.72
CA ALA A 14 20.57 -9.54 12.32
C ALA A 14 19.59 -8.91 11.32
N GLN A 15 18.62 -9.69 10.83
CA GLN A 15 17.47 -9.14 10.13
C GLN A 15 16.75 -8.21 11.12
N SER A 16 16.53 -6.95 10.74
CA SER A 16 15.71 -6.05 11.55
C SER A 16 14.33 -6.67 11.70
N ASN A 17 13.81 -6.73 12.93
CA ASN A 17 12.49 -7.28 13.22
C ASN A 17 11.37 -6.28 12.86
N LEU A 18 11.53 -5.54 11.76
CA LEU A 18 10.60 -4.52 11.31
C LEU A 18 9.78 -5.09 10.16
N ARG A 19 8.46 -4.94 10.21
CA ARG A 19 7.65 -5.24 9.05
C ARG A 19 7.80 -4.19 7.95
N THR A 20 7.49 -4.59 6.72
CA THR A 20 7.32 -3.67 5.60
C THR A 20 6.19 -2.67 5.90
N PRO A 21 6.40 -1.35 5.75
CA PRO A 21 5.34 -0.36 5.82
C PRO A 21 4.39 -0.48 4.64
N ILE A 22 3.10 -0.33 4.92
CA ILE A 22 2.04 -0.33 3.92
C ILE A 22 1.75 1.10 3.51
N VAL A 23 1.87 1.38 2.21
CA VAL A 23 1.66 2.69 1.60
C VAL A 23 0.44 2.61 0.69
N VAL A 24 -0.61 3.36 1.00
CA VAL A 24 -1.76 3.49 0.10
C VAL A 24 -1.58 4.66 -0.85
N VAL A 25 -2.03 4.52 -2.10
CA VAL A 25 -2.06 5.64 -3.07
C VAL A 25 -3.51 6.12 -3.24
N MET A 26 -3.76 7.38 -2.92
CA MET A 26 -5.08 8.03 -2.95
C MET A 26 -5.06 9.25 -3.88
N GLY A 27 -6.21 9.68 -4.37
CA GLY A 27 -6.33 10.86 -5.23
C GLY A 27 -7.48 10.76 -6.23
N HIS A 28 -7.74 11.84 -6.95
CA HIS A 28 -8.82 11.90 -7.94
C HIS A 28 -8.62 10.92 -9.10
N VAL A 29 -9.70 10.59 -9.79
CA VAL A 29 -9.66 9.87 -11.07
C VAL A 29 -8.72 10.62 -12.03
N ASP A 30 -7.95 9.86 -12.80
CA ASP A 30 -6.97 10.36 -13.78
C ASP A 30 -5.81 11.21 -13.25
N HIS A 31 -5.66 11.42 -11.94
CA HIS A 31 -4.49 12.11 -11.37
C HIS A 31 -3.22 11.24 -11.38
N GLY A 32 -3.32 9.97 -11.79
CA GLY A 32 -2.19 9.11 -12.14
C GLY A 32 -1.74 8.12 -11.06
N LYS A 33 -2.65 7.69 -10.16
CA LYS A 33 -2.38 6.68 -9.11
C LYS A 33 -1.73 5.41 -9.70
N THR A 34 -2.42 4.80 -10.66
CA THR A 34 -1.99 3.56 -11.33
C THR A 34 -0.72 3.79 -12.15
N SER A 35 -0.60 4.94 -12.83
CA SER A 35 0.61 5.28 -13.61
C SER A 35 1.84 5.42 -12.74
N LEU A 36 1.71 5.97 -11.53
CA LEU A 36 2.81 6.06 -10.57
C LEU A 36 3.26 4.66 -10.14
N LEU A 37 2.31 3.78 -9.80
CA LEU A 37 2.63 2.42 -9.38
C LEU A 37 3.22 1.58 -10.52
N ASP A 38 2.71 1.72 -11.74
CA ASP A 38 3.30 1.16 -12.96
C ASP A 38 4.74 1.61 -13.15
N LYS A 39 5.02 2.90 -12.93
CA LYS A 39 6.38 3.43 -13.03
C LYS A 39 7.32 2.85 -11.99
N ILE A 40 6.84 2.63 -10.76
CA ILE A 40 7.62 2.01 -9.69
C ILE A 40 7.85 0.51 -9.97
N ARG A 41 6.86 -0.19 -10.52
CA ARG A 41 6.97 -1.61 -10.91
C ARG A 41 7.86 -1.85 -12.13
N GLY A 42 7.93 -0.89 -13.04
CA GLY A 42 8.49 -1.08 -14.37
C GLY A 42 7.56 -1.85 -15.33
N THR A 43 6.26 -1.92 -15.01
CA THR A 43 5.23 -2.60 -15.80
C THR A 43 4.12 -1.61 -16.19
N ALA A 44 3.24 -1.97 -17.14
CA ALA A 44 2.15 -1.10 -17.61
C ALA A 44 0.78 -1.77 -17.40
N VAL A 45 0.37 -1.93 -16.14
CA VAL A 45 -0.89 -2.58 -15.75
C VAL A 45 -2.10 -1.78 -16.25
N ALA A 46 -2.07 -0.45 -16.20
CA ALA A 46 -3.20 0.40 -16.60
C ALA A 46 -3.66 0.16 -18.06
N LYS A 47 -2.76 -0.28 -18.94
CA LYS A 47 -3.07 -0.57 -20.34
C LYS A 47 -3.86 -1.88 -20.54
N GLY A 48 -3.86 -2.77 -19.55
CA GLY A 48 -4.55 -4.05 -19.58
C GLY A 48 -5.94 -4.05 -18.93
N GLU A 49 -6.31 -2.99 -18.18
CA GLU A 49 -7.60 -2.88 -17.51
C GLU A 49 -8.68 -2.26 -18.42
N ALA A 50 -9.92 -2.76 -18.31
CA ALA A 50 -11.05 -2.25 -19.08
C ALA A 50 -11.29 -0.76 -18.78
N GLY A 51 -11.23 0.07 -19.82
CA GLY A 51 -11.41 1.53 -19.69
C GLY A 51 -10.18 2.29 -19.18
N LEU A 52 -9.00 1.63 -19.08
CA LEU A 52 -7.75 2.23 -18.59
C LEU A 52 -7.82 2.75 -17.13
N ILE A 53 -8.78 2.26 -16.35
CA ILE A 53 -8.98 2.59 -14.94
C ILE A 53 -8.82 1.36 -14.06
N THR A 54 -8.29 1.57 -12.86
CA THR A 54 -8.18 0.53 -11.84
C THR A 54 -9.54 0.20 -11.26
N GLN A 55 -9.93 -1.07 -11.36
CA GLN A 55 -11.20 -1.60 -10.88
C GLN A 55 -11.06 -2.51 -9.66
N HIS A 56 -9.85 -3.00 -9.36
CA HIS A 56 -9.60 -3.92 -8.25
C HIS A 56 -8.45 -3.46 -7.36
N ILE A 57 -8.42 -3.93 -6.11
CA ILE A 57 -7.35 -3.59 -5.17
C ILE A 57 -6.09 -4.39 -5.51
N GLY A 58 -5.00 -3.68 -5.76
CA GLY A 58 -3.67 -4.20 -6.08
C GLY A 58 -2.71 -4.14 -4.90
N ALA A 59 -1.72 -5.03 -4.88
CA ALA A 59 -0.66 -5.03 -3.88
C ALA A 59 0.69 -5.23 -4.57
N THR A 60 1.66 -4.35 -4.30
CA THR A 60 3.00 -4.39 -4.91
C THR A 60 4.07 -4.24 -3.84
N GLU A 61 4.88 -5.29 -3.64
CA GLU A 61 6.07 -5.22 -2.78
C GLU A 61 7.24 -4.63 -3.56
N VAL A 62 7.80 -3.53 -3.05
CA VAL A 62 8.98 -2.85 -3.57
C VAL A 62 10.12 -3.00 -2.56
N PRO A 63 11.05 -3.95 -2.78
CA PRO A 63 12.16 -4.20 -1.86
C PRO A 63 13.08 -2.99 -1.70
N LEU A 64 13.70 -2.86 -0.53
CA LEU A 64 14.61 -1.73 -0.25
C LEU A 64 15.76 -1.62 -1.25
N ASN A 65 16.31 -2.75 -1.73
CA ASN A 65 17.38 -2.75 -2.73
C ASN A 65 16.92 -2.16 -4.07
N VAL A 66 15.66 -2.38 -4.46
CA VAL A 66 15.10 -1.75 -5.66
C VAL A 66 14.97 -0.24 -5.44
N ILE A 67 14.48 0.18 -4.27
CA ILE A 67 14.39 1.62 -3.93
C ILE A 67 15.79 2.27 -3.95
N GLN A 68 16.81 1.57 -3.46
CA GLN A 68 18.21 2.01 -3.50
C GLN A 68 18.70 2.21 -4.94
N GLU A 69 18.39 1.28 -5.85
CA GLU A 69 18.74 1.42 -7.27
C GLU A 69 18.07 2.63 -7.91
N PHE A 70 16.79 2.89 -7.59
CA PHE A 70 16.07 4.09 -8.04
C PHE A 70 16.66 5.39 -7.49
N CYS A 71 17.08 5.41 -6.23
CA CYS A 71 17.61 6.61 -5.56
C CYS A 71 19.11 6.87 -5.83
N GLY A 72 19.85 5.85 -6.25
CA GLY A 72 21.29 5.94 -6.50
C GLY A 72 22.09 6.44 -5.29
N SER A 73 23.05 7.34 -5.54
CA SER A 73 23.94 7.89 -4.51
C SER A 73 23.24 8.78 -3.47
N HIS A 74 21.98 9.14 -3.68
CA HIS A 74 21.19 9.96 -2.76
C HIS A 74 20.56 9.14 -1.62
N PHE A 75 20.67 7.82 -1.66
CA PHE A 75 20.13 6.94 -0.62
C PHE A 75 21.06 6.89 0.61
N GLY A 76 20.52 7.27 1.77
CA GLY A 76 21.24 7.20 3.05
C GLY A 76 21.61 5.76 3.44
N LYS A 77 22.82 5.55 3.95
CA LYS A 77 23.40 4.21 4.22
C LYS A 77 22.74 3.42 5.36
N GLU A 78 21.76 3.97 6.07
CA GLU A 78 21.22 3.37 7.31
C GLU A 78 19.70 3.17 7.26
N MET A 79 19.16 2.60 6.18
CA MET A 79 17.75 2.22 6.14
C MET A 79 17.57 0.78 6.67
N GLN A 80 16.66 0.61 7.64
CA GLN A 80 16.42 -0.63 8.38
C GLN A 80 15.09 -1.31 8.00
N ILE A 81 14.19 -0.61 7.30
CA ILE A 81 12.93 -1.21 6.86
C ILE A 81 13.15 -2.15 5.65
N PRO A 82 12.37 -3.25 5.49
CA PRO A 82 12.61 -4.22 4.41
C PRO A 82 12.32 -3.70 2.98
N GLY A 83 11.50 -2.66 2.86
CA GLY A 83 11.00 -2.13 1.60
C GLY A 83 9.73 -1.32 1.83
N LEU A 84 8.85 -1.24 0.84
CA LEU A 84 7.50 -0.67 0.92
C LEU A 84 6.48 -1.62 0.27
N LEU A 85 5.29 -1.76 0.85
CA LEU A 85 4.16 -2.46 0.24
C LEU A 85 3.16 -1.40 -0.24
N PHE A 86 3.05 -1.22 -1.55
CA PHE A 86 2.06 -0.31 -2.12
C PHE A 86 0.73 -1.02 -2.32
N ILE A 87 -0.35 -0.35 -1.91
CA ILE A 87 -1.73 -0.75 -2.19
C ILE A 87 -2.30 0.20 -3.23
N ASP A 88 -2.71 -0.37 -4.36
CA ASP A 88 -3.45 0.33 -5.42
C ASP A 88 -4.94 0.16 -5.13
N THR A 89 -5.68 1.22 -4.83
CA THR A 89 -7.12 1.12 -4.57
C THR A 89 -7.93 1.80 -5.66
N PRO A 90 -9.02 1.17 -6.16
CA PRO A 90 -9.99 1.84 -7.01
C PRO A 90 -10.76 2.86 -6.17
N GLY A 91 -10.60 4.14 -6.49
CA GLY A 91 -11.12 5.23 -5.65
C GLY A 91 -10.57 5.19 -4.21
N HIS A 92 -11.09 6.03 -3.33
CA HIS A 92 -10.74 6.04 -1.91
C HIS A 92 -11.82 5.35 -1.03
N HIS A 93 -12.90 4.80 -1.62
CA HIS A 93 -13.95 4.07 -0.88
C HIS A 93 -13.44 2.75 -0.29
N ALA A 94 -12.66 2.00 -1.06
CA ALA A 94 -11.96 0.80 -0.59
C ALA A 94 -11.07 1.11 0.64
N PHE A 95 -10.47 2.30 0.71
CA PHE A 95 -9.70 2.73 1.88
C PHE A 95 -10.58 2.98 3.11
N THR A 96 -11.77 3.58 2.92
CA THR A 96 -12.74 3.81 4.01
C THR A 96 -13.25 2.50 4.61
N SER A 97 -13.60 1.51 3.79
CA SER A 97 -14.07 0.21 4.25
C SER A 97 -12.98 -0.62 4.92
N MET A 98 -11.73 -0.54 4.44
CA MET A 98 -10.60 -1.23 5.05
C MET A 98 -10.17 -0.61 6.40
N ARG A 99 -10.46 0.67 6.65
CA ARG A 99 -10.16 1.34 7.93
C ARG A 99 -11.31 1.35 8.95
N SER A 100 -12.55 1.35 8.50
CA SER A 100 -13.72 1.36 9.39
C SER A 100 -13.82 0.09 10.24
N ARG A 101 -13.21 -1.01 9.78
CA ARG A 101 -13.19 -2.33 10.44
C ARG A 101 -11.98 -2.56 11.34
N GLY A 102 -11.51 -1.51 12.02
CA GLY A 102 -10.44 -1.60 13.02
C GLY A 102 -9.02 -1.86 12.49
N GLY A 103 -8.85 -2.08 11.19
CA GLY A 103 -7.54 -2.27 10.55
C GLY A 103 -6.82 -0.95 10.28
N SER A 104 -5.66 -0.73 10.90
CA SER A 104 -4.67 0.22 10.40
C SER A 104 -3.99 -0.37 9.15
N LEU A 105 -4.71 -0.48 8.03
CA LEU A 105 -4.14 -1.17 6.87
C LEU A 105 -2.98 -0.38 6.26
N ALA A 106 -3.02 0.95 6.29
CA ALA A 106 -1.92 1.78 5.76
C ALA A 106 -1.19 2.50 6.89
N ASP A 107 0.14 2.39 6.87
CA ASP A 107 1.02 3.15 7.75
C ASP A 107 1.27 4.56 7.19
N LEU A 108 1.30 4.68 5.87
CA LEU A 108 1.51 5.92 5.13
C LEU A 108 0.55 6.03 3.96
N ALA A 109 0.31 7.25 3.50
CA ALA A 109 -0.40 7.49 2.24
C ALA A 109 0.38 8.41 1.29
N VAL A 110 0.18 8.20 0.00
CA VAL A 110 0.54 9.13 -1.08
C VAL A 110 -0.76 9.72 -1.61
N LEU A 111 -0.98 11.01 -1.39
CA LEU A 111 -2.07 11.74 -2.03
C LEU A 111 -1.57 12.29 -3.37
N ILE A 112 -1.97 11.66 -4.47
CA ILE A 112 -1.61 12.11 -5.80
C ILE A 112 -2.57 13.20 -6.29
N VAL A 113 -2.00 14.27 -6.83
CA VAL A 113 -2.73 15.43 -7.34
C VAL A 113 -2.13 15.82 -8.68
N ASP A 114 -2.94 15.98 -9.73
CA ASP A 114 -2.48 16.60 -10.96
C ASP A 114 -2.18 18.09 -10.70
N VAL A 115 -0.91 18.48 -10.84
CA VAL A 115 -0.46 19.86 -10.56
C VAL A 115 -1.10 20.89 -11.49
N ASN A 116 -1.68 20.47 -12.61
CA ASN A 116 -2.35 21.35 -13.56
C ASN A 116 -3.85 21.53 -13.27
N GLU A 117 -4.46 20.60 -12.54
CA GLU A 117 -5.88 20.64 -12.19
C GLU A 117 -6.12 21.06 -10.75
N GLY A 118 -5.13 20.87 -9.87
CA GLY A 118 -5.27 21.17 -8.45
C GLY A 118 -6.20 20.19 -7.73
N PHE A 119 -6.81 20.64 -6.64
CA PHE A 119 -7.66 19.80 -5.80
C PHE A 119 -9.04 19.58 -6.43
N GLN A 120 -9.44 18.31 -6.48
CA GLN A 120 -10.75 17.87 -6.95
C GLN A 120 -11.58 17.28 -5.80
N PRO A 121 -12.91 17.07 -5.93
CA PRO A 121 -13.76 16.60 -4.84
C PRO A 121 -13.26 15.33 -4.13
N GLN A 122 -12.79 14.33 -4.90
CA GLN A 122 -12.23 13.09 -4.34
C GLN A 122 -10.89 13.29 -3.61
N THR A 123 -10.16 14.37 -3.93
CA THR A 123 -8.94 14.78 -3.22
C THR A 123 -9.29 15.27 -1.82
N LEU A 124 -10.35 16.10 -1.71
CA LEU A 124 -10.86 16.60 -0.43
C LEU A 124 -11.44 15.49 0.43
N GLU A 125 -12.14 14.54 -0.18
CA GLU A 125 -12.62 13.34 0.51
C GLU A 125 -11.46 12.50 1.05
N SER A 126 -10.42 12.28 0.23
CA SER A 126 -9.19 11.60 0.64
C SER A 126 -8.54 12.32 1.83
N LEU A 127 -8.41 13.64 1.80
CA LEU A 127 -7.88 14.44 2.92
C LEU A 127 -8.70 14.30 4.19
N THR A 128 -10.03 14.31 4.07
CA THR A 128 -10.94 14.12 5.20
C THR A 128 -10.71 12.77 5.86
N ILE A 129 -10.55 11.73 5.06
CA ILE A 129 -10.25 10.37 5.51
C ILE A 129 -8.86 10.30 6.17
N LEU A 130 -7.82 10.87 5.54
CA LEU A 130 -6.46 10.91 6.09
C LEU A 130 -6.44 11.63 7.46
N LYS A 131 -7.17 12.75 7.58
CA LYS A 131 -7.34 13.49 8.83
C LYS A 131 -8.07 12.68 9.89
N ARG A 132 -9.20 12.06 9.52
CA ARG A 132 -10.09 11.32 10.43
C ARG A 132 -9.35 10.22 11.17
N PHE A 133 -8.53 9.43 10.47
CA PHE A 133 -7.73 8.40 11.13
C PHE A 133 -6.23 8.66 11.15
N LYS A 134 -5.84 9.94 11.10
CA LYS A 134 -4.48 10.42 11.41
C LYS A 134 -3.40 9.65 10.65
N THR A 135 -3.62 9.33 9.37
CA THR A 135 -2.57 8.72 8.55
C THR A 135 -1.54 9.80 8.24
N PRO A 136 -0.25 9.57 8.52
CA PRO A 136 0.80 10.39 7.93
C PRO A 136 0.78 10.21 6.40
N PHE A 137 0.99 11.28 5.66
CA PHE A 137 0.96 11.24 4.20
C PHE A 137 1.90 12.26 3.57
N VAL A 138 2.17 12.03 2.28
CA VAL A 138 2.88 12.96 1.39
C VAL A 138 2.00 13.27 0.19
N VAL A 139 2.17 14.45 -0.39
CA VAL A 139 1.48 14.82 -1.62
C VAL A 139 2.41 14.59 -2.81
N ALA A 140 1.97 13.81 -3.78
CA ALA A 140 2.65 13.65 -5.06
C ALA A 140 2.00 14.59 -6.08
N ALA A 141 2.64 15.72 -6.36
CA ALA A 141 2.17 16.68 -7.37
C ALA A 141 2.58 16.18 -8.77
N ASN A 142 1.70 15.39 -9.37
CA ASN A 142 1.93 14.65 -10.59
C ASN A 142 1.70 15.49 -11.86
N LYS A 143 2.15 14.96 -13.00
CA LYS A 143 2.02 15.52 -14.34
C LYS A 143 2.75 16.87 -14.53
N MET A 144 3.86 17.07 -13.84
CA MET A 144 4.75 18.22 -14.05
C MET A 144 5.28 18.30 -15.49
N ASP A 145 5.40 17.15 -16.17
CA ASP A 145 5.79 17.04 -17.58
C ASP A 145 4.82 17.73 -18.55
N ARG A 146 3.59 18.02 -18.11
CA ARG A 146 2.56 18.70 -18.92
C ARG A 146 2.61 20.23 -18.82
N ILE A 147 3.51 20.78 -18.01
CA ILE A 147 3.69 22.23 -17.91
C ILE A 147 4.26 22.76 -19.23
N GLY A 148 3.66 23.82 -19.76
CA GLY A 148 4.01 24.37 -21.08
C GLY A 148 5.48 24.80 -21.19
N GLY A 149 6.27 24.04 -21.93
CA GLY A 149 7.71 24.24 -22.12
C GLY A 149 8.60 23.41 -21.20
N TRP A 150 8.03 22.47 -20.43
CA TRP A 150 8.81 21.49 -19.66
C TRP A 150 9.72 20.67 -20.58
N GLN A 151 10.97 20.50 -20.17
CA GLN A 151 11.97 19.68 -20.85
C GLN A 151 12.24 18.43 -20.02
N PRO A 152 11.66 17.26 -20.38
CA PRO A 152 11.76 16.04 -19.59
C PRO A 152 13.19 15.56 -19.39
N GLN A 153 13.53 15.22 -18.15
CA GLN A 153 14.78 14.56 -17.77
C GLN A 153 14.45 13.17 -17.19
N SER A 154 14.21 12.19 -18.06
CA SER A 154 13.68 10.87 -17.69
C SER A 154 14.37 10.22 -16.47
N ASN A 155 13.55 9.75 -15.53
CA ASN A 155 13.96 9.10 -14.27
C ASN A 155 14.94 9.91 -13.40
N SER A 156 15.05 11.23 -13.61
CA SER A 156 15.95 12.06 -12.81
C SER A 156 15.29 12.51 -11.49
N PRO A 157 16.09 12.75 -10.44
CA PRO A 157 15.59 13.40 -9.24
C PRO A 157 15.00 14.78 -9.56
N PHE A 158 13.94 15.17 -8.85
CA PHE A 158 13.23 16.43 -9.08
C PHE A 158 14.18 17.63 -9.09
N ALA A 159 15.06 17.73 -8.09
CA ALA A 159 16.00 18.86 -7.97
C ALA A 159 16.91 19.03 -9.20
N ARG A 160 17.29 17.94 -9.88
CA ARG A 160 18.08 17.99 -11.11
C ARG A 160 17.23 18.44 -12.29
N SER A 161 16.05 17.84 -12.44
CA SER A 161 15.14 18.21 -13.53
C SER A 161 14.70 19.67 -13.43
N PHE A 162 14.32 20.12 -12.24
CA PHE A 162 13.87 21.49 -11.97
C PHE A 162 14.94 22.53 -12.32
N LYS A 163 16.20 22.27 -11.97
CA LYS A 163 17.34 23.16 -12.31
C LYS A 163 17.64 23.24 -13.81
N ALA A 164 17.22 22.24 -14.59
CA ALA A 164 17.41 22.24 -16.04
C ALA A 164 16.34 23.04 -16.79
N GLN A 165 15.26 23.45 -16.12
CA GLN A 165 14.18 24.19 -16.74
C GLN A 165 14.51 25.68 -16.87
N SER A 166 13.89 26.34 -17.85
CA SER A 166 13.91 27.81 -17.92
C SER A 166 13.19 28.42 -16.71
N GLU A 167 13.60 29.61 -16.30
CA GLU A 167 12.99 30.37 -15.19
C GLU A 167 11.46 30.45 -15.30
N ARG A 168 10.93 30.82 -16.47
CA ARG A 168 9.48 30.85 -16.75
C ARG A 168 8.75 29.53 -16.43
N VAL A 169 9.37 28.39 -16.73
CA VAL A 169 8.78 27.06 -16.51
C VAL A 169 8.88 26.67 -15.04
N ALA A 170 10.00 26.97 -14.40
CA ALA A 170 10.19 26.76 -12.96
C ALA A 170 9.18 27.56 -12.13
N GLU A 171 8.98 28.84 -12.45
CA GLU A 171 7.97 29.71 -11.83
C GLU A 171 6.54 29.19 -12.03
N ALA A 172 6.23 28.67 -13.22
CA ALA A 172 4.93 28.10 -13.52
C ALA A 172 4.63 26.85 -12.67
N LEU A 173 5.63 26.01 -12.39
CA LEU A 173 5.49 24.90 -11.45
C LEU A 173 5.37 25.42 -10.02
N ASP A 174 6.25 26.32 -9.58
CA ASP A 174 6.23 26.85 -8.21
C ASP A 174 4.90 27.55 -7.86
N THR A 175 4.30 28.25 -8.81
CA THR A 175 2.97 28.87 -8.65
C THR A 175 1.89 27.81 -8.36
N ARG A 176 1.88 26.72 -9.15
CA ARG A 176 0.93 25.62 -8.94
C ARG A 176 1.15 24.90 -7.61
N ILE A 177 2.41 24.68 -7.22
CA ILE A 177 2.74 24.11 -5.92
C ILE A 177 2.25 25.03 -4.79
N TYR A 178 2.41 26.34 -4.92
CA TYR A 178 1.90 27.31 -3.95
C TYR A 178 0.38 27.28 -3.83
N GLU A 179 -0.35 27.07 -4.94
CA GLU A 179 -1.80 26.85 -4.91
C GLU A 179 -2.17 25.59 -4.11
N LEU A 180 -1.44 24.47 -4.32
CA LEU A 180 -1.64 23.23 -3.53
C LEU A 180 -1.37 23.46 -2.04
N VAL A 181 -0.33 24.22 -1.69
CA VAL A 181 -0.04 24.61 -0.30
C VAL A 181 -1.21 25.39 0.29
N GLY A 182 -1.76 26.36 -0.46
CA GLY A 182 -2.93 27.12 -0.04
C GLY A 182 -4.16 26.26 0.22
N GLU A 183 -4.41 25.26 -0.63
CA GLU A 183 -5.52 24.31 -0.43
C GLU A 183 -5.30 23.38 0.76
N LEU A 184 -4.09 22.88 0.98
CA LEU A 184 -3.76 22.08 2.17
C LEU A 184 -3.97 22.88 3.46
N TYR A 185 -3.54 24.15 3.48
CA TYR A 185 -3.71 25.04 4.60
C TYR A 185 -5.19 25.28 4.93
N LYS A 186 -6.04 25.51 3.92
CA LYS A 186 -7.51 25.61 4.10
C LYS A 186 -8.12 24.36 4.73
N ASN A 187 -7.54 23.19 4.47
CA ASN A 187 -7.96 21.91 5.03
C ASN A 187 -7.29 21.58 6.39
N GLY A 188 -6.46 22.48 6.90
CA GLY A 188 -5.81 22.39 8.21
C GLY A 188 -4.52 21.58 8.21
N PHE A 189 -3.78 21.58 7.11
CA PHE A 189 -2.46 20.99 7.00
C PHE A 189 -1.42 22.05 6.62
N ASP A 190 -0.35 22.15 7.40
CA ASP A 190 0.83 22.89 6.97
C ASP A 190 1.56 22.09 5.90
N ALA A 191 1.96 22.73 4.80
CA ALA A 191 2.60 22.04 3.69
C ALA A 191 3.63 22.94 3.00
N ASP A 192 4.64 22.33 2.39
CA ASP A 192 5.58 22.98 1.48
C ASP A 192 6.18 21.94 0.54
N ARG A 193 6.94 22.39 -0.46
CA ARG A 193 7.73 21.50 -1.32
C ARG A 193 8.76 20.76 -0.47
N TYR A 194 8.91 19.46 -0.69
CA TYR A 194 9.69 18.56 0.16
C TYR A 194 11.14 19.03 0.40
N ASP A 195 11.76 19.71 -0.57
CA ASP A 195 13.12 20.22 -0.51
C ASP A 195 13.27 21.53 0.29
N ARG A 196 12.15 22.12 0.74
CA ARG A 196 12.08 23.33 1.59
C ARG A 196 11.74 23.01 3.05
N ILE A 197 11.44 21.75 3.36
CA ILE A 197 11.01 21.32 4.69
C ILE A 197 12.22 20.88 5.53
N SER A 198 12.32 21.43 6.74
CA SER A 198 13.29 20.99 7.76
C SER A 198 12.70 19.99 8.75
N ASP A 199 11.39 20.07 9.02
CA ASP A 199 10.68 19.21 9.96
C ASP A 199 9.41 18.61 9.37
N PHE A 200 9.51 17.35 8.95
CA PHE A 200 8.40 16.56 8.40
C PHE A 200 7.40 16.08 9.46
N THR A 201 7.60 16.35 10.76
CA THR A 201 6.60 15.98 11.79
C THR A 201 5.35 16.84 11.76
N ARG A 202 5.45 18.07 11.24
CA ARG A 202 4.38 19.07 11.25
C ARG A 202 3.96 19.47 9.85
N THR A 203 4.89 19.41 8.89
CA THR A 203 4.67 19.89 7.54
C THR A 203 4.58 18.73 6.56
N VAL A 204 3.47 18.68 5.82
CA VAL A 204 3.24 17.73 4.74
C VAL A 204 4.15 18.08 3.57
N GLY A 205 4.96 17.11 3.14
CA GLY A 205 5.83 17.26 1.97
C GLY A 205 5.08 17.11 0.66
N ILE A 206 5.19 18.11 -0.20
CA ILE A 206 4.75 18.06 -1.60
C ILE A 206 5.96 17.69 -2.46
N VAL A 207 5.90 16.52 -3.11
CA VAL A 207 6.92 16.02 -4.03
C VAL A 207 6.41 16.17 -5.46
N PRO A 208 6.97 17.07 -6.28
CA PRO A 208 6.62 17.15 -7.69
C PRO A 208 7.16 15.92 -8.43
N ILE A 209 6.29 15.27 -9.20
CA ILE A 209 6.63 14.06 -9.95
C ILE A 209 6.05 14.09 -11.37
N SER A 210 6.60 13.23 -12.21
CA SER A 210 5.93 12.72 -13.39
C SER A 210 5.91 11.20 -13.36
N ALA A 211 4.71 10.63 -13.23
CA ALA A 211 4.51 9.19 -13.34
C ALA A 211 4.89 8.63 -14.73
N ILE A 212 4.90 9.47 -15.78
CA ILE A 212 5.26 9.05 -17.13
C ILE A 212 6.77 9.04 -17.31
N THR A 213 7.41 10.18 -17.08
CA THR A 213 8.85 10.32 -17.33
C THR A 213 9.69 9.70 -16.22
N GLY A 214 9.13 9.54 -15.01
CA GLY A 214 9.81 9.05 -13.82
C GLY A 214 10.51 10.14 -13.01
N GLU A 215 10.41 11.39 -13.43
CA GLU A 215 10.99 12.52 -12.70
C GLU A 215 10.38 12.63 -11.30
N GLY A 216 11.21 12.84 -10.27
CA GLY A 216 10.75 13.00 -8.89
C GLY A 216 10.27 11.72 -8.17
N VAL A 217 10.07 10.60 -8.89
CA VAL A 217 9.71 9.31 -8.28
C VAL A 217 10.79 8.83 -7.29
N PRO A 218 12.10 8.95 -7.57
CA PRO A 218 13.14 8.64 -6.58
C PRO A 218 13.00 9.46 -5.30
N ASP A 219 12.72 10.77 -5.42
CA ASP A 219 12.52 11.66 -4.28
C ASP A 219 11.30 11.24 -3.45
N LEU A 220 10.19 10.89 -4.11
CA LEU A 220 8.98 10.40 -3.44
C LEU A 220 9.26 9.13 -2.62
N LEU A 221 9.95 8.15 -3.22
CA LEU A 221 10.32 6.91 -2.53
C LEU A 221 11.25 7.19 -1.34
N LEU A 222 12.21 8.09 -1.50
CA LEU A 222 13.14 8.46 -0.44
C LEU A 222 12.42 9.12 0.74
N VAL A 223 11.49 10.04 0.47
CA VAL A 223 10.67 10.67 1.52
C VAL A 223 9.83 9.61 2.23
N LEU A 224 9.15 8.72 1.52
CA LEU A 224 8.34 7.65 2.12
C LEU A 224 9.16 6.73 3.03
N VAL A 225 10.32 6.27 2.57
CA VAL A 225 11.23 5.44 3.37
C VAL A 225 11.71 6.21 4.61
N GLY A 226 12.07 7.48 4.46
CA GLY A 226 12.50 8.34 5.56
C GLY A 226 11.41 8.53 6.62
N LEU A 227 10.17 8.79 6.20
CA LEU A 227 9.01 8.94 7.10
C LEU A 227 8.71 7.64 7.85
N ALA A 228 8.66 6.50 7.14
CA ALA A 228 8.40 5.20 7.74
C ALA A 228 9.46 4.86 8.80
N GLN A 229 10.73 5.03 8.47
CA GLN A 229 11.80 4.72 9.39
C GLN A 229 11.83 5.66 10.60
N ARG A 230 11.62 6.96 10.40
CA ARG A 230 11.75 7.94 11.48
C ARG A 230 10.56 7.92 12.44
N PHE A 231 9.35 7.69 11.94
CA PHE A 231 8.12 7.91 12.72
C PHE A 231 7.32 6.64 13.01
N LEU A 232 7.57 5.54 12.29
CA LEU A 232 6.76 4.32 12.41
C LEU A 232 7.54 3.12 12.93
N LYS A 233 8.84 3.25 13.18
CA LYS A 233 9.73 2.13 13.56
C LYS A 233 9.17 1.27 14.70
N ASP A 234 8.73 1.88 15.79
CA ASP A 234 8.25 1.16 16.97
C ASP A 234 6.95 0.40 16.66
N ASN A 235 6.03 1.03 15.93
CA ASN A 235 4.78 0.40 15.50
C ASN A 235 5.06 -0.78 14.55
N LEU A 236 5.96 -0.60 13.58
CA LEU A 236 6.35 -1.64 12.62
C LEU A 236 7.00 -2.84 13.33
N GLN A 237 7.77 -2.62 14.40
CA GLN A 237 8.39 -3.69 15.17
C GLN A 237 7.35 -4.53 15.92
N LEU A 238 6.38 -3.89 16.57
CA LEU A 238 5.34 -4.59 17.35
C LEU A 238 4.48 -5.49 16.47
N THR A 239 4.16 -5.02 15.26
CA THR A 239 3.29 -5.74 14.32
C THR A 239 4.00 -6.83 13.49
N ALA A 240 5.32 -6.97 13.62
CA ALA A 240 6.08 -7.95 12.84
C ALA A 240 5.93 -9.40 13.34
N THR A 241 5.45 -9.59 14.58
CA THR A 241 5.39 -10.90 15.23
C THR A 241 4.02 -11.17 15.85
N GLY A 242 3.57 -12.43 15.86
CA GLY A 242 2.31 -12.84 16.49
C GLY A 242 1.35 -13.54 15.52
N ALA A 243 0.14 -13.81 15.98
CA ALA A 243 -0.91 -14.42 15.16
C ALA A 243 -1.24 -13.52 13.96
N GLY A 244 -1.18 -14.08 12.75
CA GLY A 244 -1.41 -13.33 11.53
C GLY A 244 -2.82 -12.76 11.46
N VAL A 245 -2.93 -11.51 11.06
CA VAL A 245 -4.19 -10.80 10.82
C VAL A 245 -4.10 -10.14 9.45
N GLY A 246 -5.09 -10.43 8.60
CA GLY A 246 -5.17 -9.92 7.25
C GLY A 246 -6.58 -9.56 6.81
N THR A 247 -6.65 -8.90 5.66
CA THR A 247 -7.88 -8.57 4.94
C THR A 247 -7.90 -9.32 3.62
N ILE A 248 -9.04 -9.93 3.32
CA ILE A 248 -9.29 -10.57 2.02
C ILE A 248 -9.52 -9.48 0.99
N LEU A 249 -8.72 -9.44 -0.06
CA LEU A 249 -8.94 -8.57 -1.21
C LEU A 249 -9.90 -9.23 -2.20
N GLU A 250 -9.60 -10.46 -2.59
CA GLU A 250 -10.34 -11.17 -3.63
C GLU A 250 -10.45 -12.67 -3.32
N VAL A 251 -11.52 -13.28 -3.82
CA VAL A 251 -11.74 -14.73 -3.78
C VAL A 251 -11.69 -15.24 -5.21
N LYS A 252 -10.79 -16.19 -5.50
CA LYS A 252 -10.52 -16.68 -6.86
C LYS A 252 -10.43 -18.21 -6.91
N GLU A 253 -10.97 -18.78 -7.98
CA GLU A 253 -10.73 -20.19 -8.33
C GLU A 253 -9.40 -20.35 -9.06
N GLU A 254 -8.53 -21.21 -8.54
CA GLU A 254 -7.21 -21.47 -9.13
C GLU A 254 -7.04 -22.94 -9.50
N LYS A 255 -6.53 -23.16 -10.72
CA LYS A 255 -6.32 -24.52 -11.24
C LYS A 255 -5.34 -25.30 -10.37
N GLY A 256 -5.81 -26.40 -9.79
CA GLY A 256 -5.01 -27.28 -8.94
C GLY A 256 -4.96 -26.88 -7.45
N LEU A 257 -5.51 -25.70 -7.09
CA LEU A 257 -5.60 -25.23 -5.70
C LEU A 257 -7.05 -25.10 -5.21
N GLY A 258 -8.02 -25.00 -6.13
CA GLY A 258 -9.42 -24.71 -5.81
C GLY A 258 -9.61 -23.24 -5.47
N THR A 259 -10.59 -22.93 -4.63
CA THR A 259 -10.80 -21.56 -4.14
C THR A 259 -9.62 -21.08 -3.30
N THR A 260 -9.12 -19.90 -3.63
CA THR A 260 -8.02 -19.21 -2.96
C THR A 260 -8.43 -17.79 -2.58
N LEU A 261 -7.76 -17.24 -1.57
CA LEU A 261 -7.93 -15.85 -1.14
C LEU A 261 -6.68 -15.07 -1.48
N ASP A 262 -6.83 -13.92 -2.14
CA ASP A 262 -5.79 -12.91 -2.20
C ASP A 262 -5.91 -12.04 -0.95
N VAL A 263 -4.88 -12.02 -0.10
CA VAL A 263 -4.92 -11.44 1.24
C VAL A 263 -3.81 -10.41 1.41
N ILE A 264 -4.12 -9.28 2.05
CA ILE A 264 -3.11 -8.41 2.66
C ILE A 264 -2.93 -8.82 4.11
N LEU A 265 -1.80 -9.45 4.41
CA LEU A 265 -1.35 -9.70 5.78
C LEU A 265 -0.72 -8.40 6.30
N TYR A 266 -1.33 -7.77 7.32
CA TYR A 266 -0.87 -6.48 7.84
C TYR A 266 -0.35 -6.54 9.28
N ASN A 267 -0.58 -7.65 9.98
CA ASN A 267 -0.03 -7.89 11.31
C ASN A 267 0.29 -9.38 11.49
N GLY A 268 1.33 -9.69 12.28
CA GLY A 268 1.73 -11.04 12.61
C GLY A 268 2.24 -11.85 11.42
N GLU A 269 2.10 -13.17 11.52
CA GLU A 269 2.67 -14.11 10.56
C GLU A 269 1.65 -15.19 10.18
N PHE A 270 1.76 -15.69 8.95
CA PHE A 270 1.09 -16.90 8.49
C PHE A 270 2.11 -18.01 8.24
N ASN A 271 1.82 -19.20 8.76
CA ASN A 271 2.52 -20.44 8.45
C ASN A 271 1.60 -21.45 7.77
N SER A 272 2.14 -22.17 6.79
CA SER A 272 1.45 -23.33 6.22
C SER A 272 1.15 -24.37 7.29
N GLY A 273 -0.11 -24.81 7.37
CA GLY A 273 -0.60 -25.76 8.38
C GLY A 273 -1.31 -25.11 9.57
N GLU A 274 -1.22 -23.79 9.76
CA GLU A 274 -1.94 -23.08 10.81
C GLU A 274 -3.45 -23.05 10.57
N THR A 275 -4.19 -23.01 11.68
CA THR A 275 -5.64 -22.83 11.65
C THR A 275 -5.95 -21.34 11.51
N ILE A 276 -6.86 -21.02 10.62
CA ILE A 276 -7.35 -19.67 10.36
C ILE A 276 -8.87 -19.63 10.52
N ILE A 277 -9.36 -18.46 10.93
CA ILE A 277 -10.75 -18.07 10.84
C ILE A 277 -10.92 -17.03 9.74
N VAL A 278 -11.94 -17.19 8.91
CA VAL A 278 -12.20 -16.39 7.71
C VAL A 278 -13.63 -15.85 7.79
N GLY A 279 -13.79 -14.54 7.64
CA GLY A 279 -15.11 -13.90 7.60
C GLY A 279 -15.87 -14.24 6.31
N THR A 280 -17.15 -14.56 6.44
CA THR A 280 -18.07 -14.87 5.33
C THR A 280 -19.30 -13.98 5.41
N ALA A 281 -20.25 -14.10 4.47
CA ALA A 281 -21.55 -13.44 4.58
C ALA A 281 -22.47 -14.03 5.69
N HIS A 282 -22.11 -15.20 6.23
CA HIS A 282 -22.92 -15.95 7.18
C HIS A 282 -22.06 -16.35 8.39
N GLU A 283 -21.71 -17.63 8.50
CA GLU A 283 -20.86 -18.12 9.58
C GLU A 283 -19.38 -18.08 9.20
N PRO A 284 -18.50 -17.60 10.10
CA PRO A 284 -17.06 -17.64 9.87
C PRO A 284 -16.57 -19.06 9.59
N ILE A 285 -15.69 -19.22 8.62
CA ILE A 285 -15.06 -20.52 8.30
C ILE A 285 -13.84 -20.67 9.19
N ILE A 286 -13.73 -21.81 9.88
CA ILE A 286 -12.48 -22.24 10.53
C ILE A 286 -11.87 -23.35 9.68
N THR A 287 -10.65 -23.14 9.20
CA THR A 287 -9.97 -24.07 8.29
C THR A 287 -8.45 -24.03 8.49
N LYS A 288 -7.71 -24.89 7.79
CA LYS A 288 -6.23 -24.92 7.86
C LYS A 288 -5.60 -24.47 6.56
N ILE A 289 -4.58 -23.62 6.65
CA ILE A 289 -3.77 -23.17 5.52
C ILE A 289 -3.08 -24.39 4.90
N ARG A 290 -3.36 -24.68 3.63
CA ARG A 290 -2.69 -25.74 2.87
C ARG A 290 -1.42 -25.22 2.20
N ALA A 291 -1.49 -24.02 1.62
CA ALA A 291 -0.37 -23.40 0.94
C ALA A 291 -0.45 -21.88 1.04
N LEU A 292 0.73 -21.26 1.09
CA LEU A 292 0.93 -19.83 0.97
C LEU A 292 1.74 -19.56 -0.30
N LEU A 293 1.31 -18.55 -1.05
CA LEU A 293 1.84 -18.21 -2.36
C LEU A 293 2.13 -16.70 -2.39
N LYS A 294 3.38 -16.32 -2.61
CA LYS A 294 3.75 -14.90 -2.76
C LYS A 294 3.91 -14.53 -4.23
N PRO A 295 3.44 -13.34 -4.65
CA PRO A 295 3.85 -12.78 -5.93
C PRO A 295 5.37 -12.53 -5.92
N LYS A 296 5.99 -12.50 -7.10
CA LYS A 296 7.39 -12.08 -7.20
C LYS A 296 7.52 -10.61 -6.78
N PRO A 297 8.70 -10.17 -6.29
CA PRO A 297 8.96 -8.75 -6.09
C PRO A 297 8.63 -7.93 -7.34
N LEU A 298 8.04 -6.74 -7.17
CA LEU A 298 7.56 -5.85 -8.24
C LEU A 298 6.41 -6.39 -9.11
N ALA A 299 6.05 -7.67 -8.96
CA ALA A 299 4.83 -8.20 -9.55
C ALA A 299 3.64 -7.86 -8.65
N GLU A 300 2.52 -7.55 -9.29
CA GLU A 300 1.27 -7.36 -8.60
C GLU A 300 0.62 -8.72 -8.30
N ILE A 301 -0.09 -8.83 -7.17
CA ILE A 301 -0.84 -10.04 -6.80
C ILE A 301 -1.86 -10.50 -7.87
N ARG A 302 -2.26 -9.60 -8.78
CA ARG A 302 -3.20 -9.87 -9.87
C ARG A 302 -2.53 -10.41 -11.15
N SER A 303 -1.21 -10.36 -11.26
CA SER A 303 -0.49 -10.80 -12.47
C SER A 303 -0.54 -12.32 -12.64
N GLU A 304 -0.71 -12.81 -13.88
CA GLU A 304 -0.65 -14.25 -14.24
C GLU A 304 0.74 -14.88 -14.03
N GLU A 305 1.73 -14.11 -13.57
CA GLU A 305 3.05 -14.63 -13.25
C GLU A 305 3.02 -15.71 -12.16
N ARG A 306 3.94 -16.68 -12.27
CA ARG A 306 4.03 -17.80 -11.33
C ARG A 306 4.29 -17.30 -9.91
N PHE A 307 3.28 -17.43 -9.06
CA PHE A 307 3.41 -17.32 -7.62
C PHE A 307 4.48 -18.29 -7.10
N LEU A 308 5.22 -17.84 -6.09
CA LEU A 308 6.25 -18.63 -5.42
C LEU A 308 5.66 -19.27 -4.15
N PRO A 309 5.67 -20.60 -4.02
CA PRO A 309 5.22 -21.25 -2.80
C PRO A 309 6.19 -20.96 -1.66
N VAL A 310 5.63 -20.60 -0.51
CA VAL A 310 6.37 -20.28 0.72
C VAL A 310 5.76 -21.02 1.90
N LYS A 311 6.58 -21.28 2.93
CA LYS A 311 6.12 -21.93 4.17
C LYS A 311 5.68 -20.94 5.24
N HIS A 312 6.22 -19.72 5.18
CA HIS A 312 6.07 -18.67 6.16
C HIS A 312 5.99 -17.33 5.44
N VAL A 313 5.11 -16.46 5.92
CA VAL A 313 4.96 -15.08 5.47
C VAL A 313 4.77 -14.20 6.70
N ALA A 314 5.62 -13.19 6.85
CA ALA A 314 5.46 -12.14 7.85
C ALA A 314 4.77 -10.92 7.24
N ALA A 315 4.01 -10.18 8.06
CA ALA A 315 3.48 -8.88 7.69
C ALA A 315 4.61 -7.90 7.34
N ALA A 316 4.38 -6.84 6.56
CA ALA A 316 3.23 -6.67 5.69
C ALA A 316 3.50 -7.33 4.34
N SER A 317 2.54 -8.11 3.84
CA SER A 317 2.74 -8.85 2.59
C SER A 317 1.41 -9.14 1.87
N GLY A 318 1.45 -9.07 0.55
CA GLY A 318 0.41 -9.65 -0.30
C GLY A 318 0.64 -11.16 -0.42
N VAL A 319 -0.33 -11.96 0.01
CA VAL A 319 -0.23 -13.42 0.00
C VAL A 319 -1.50 -14.04 -0.54
N LYS A 320 -1.34 -14.99 -1.45
CA LYS A 320 -2.43 -15.87 -1.85
C LYS A 320 -2.48 -17.07 -0.89
N VAL A 321 -3.62 -17.26 -0.25
CA VAL A 321 -3.88 -18.32 0.74
C VAL A 321 -4.77 -19.38 0.10
N ALA A 322 -4.31 -20.63 0.10
CA ALA A 322 -5.11 -21.78 -0.29
C ALA A 322 -5.49 -22.59 0.95
N ALA A 323 -6.79 -22.82 1.15
CA ALA A 323 -7.34 -23.62 2.23
C ALA A 323 -8.66 -24.28 1.76
N PRO A 324 -9.11 -25.38 2.40
CA PRO A 324 -10.40 -25.96 2.07
C PRO A 324 -11.57 -25.08 2.54
N LYS A 325 -12.68 -25.16 1.79
CA LYS A 325 -13.98 -24.56 2.12
C LYS A 325 -14.00 -23.03 2.12
N LEU A 326 -13.33 -22.39 1.17
CA LEU A 326 -13.22 -20.94 1.07
C LEU A 326 -14.25 -20.29 0.12
N GLU A 327 -15.18 -21.07 -0.44
CA GLU A 327 -16.12 -20.66 -1.48
C GLU A 327 -17.07 -19.55 -1.01
N SER A 328 -17.38 -19.51 0.30
CA SER A 328 -18.25 -18.49 0.91
C SER A 328 -17.47 -17.35 1.59
N ALA A 329 -16.15 -17.32 1.47
CA ALA A 329 -15.35 -16.19 1.94
C ALA A 329 -15.77 -14.91 1.22
N LEU A 330 -15.63 -13.77 1.90
CA LEU A 330 -16.15 -12.50 1.43
C LEU A 330 -15.04 -11.47 1.27
N ALA A 331 -14.94 -10.86 0.09
CA ALA A 331 -13.97 -9.80 -0.16
C ALA A 331 -14.19 -8.61 0.79
N GLY A 332 -13.11 -8.10 1.37
CA GLY A 332 -13.11 -7.07 2.41
C GLY A 332 -13.33 -7.61 3.83
N SER A 333 -13.60 -8.90 4.02
CA SER A 333 -13.66 -9.51 5.35
C SER A 333 -12.25 -9.79 5.90
N THR A 334 -12.16 -10.10 7.20
CA THR A 334 -10.88 -10.41 7.83
C THR A 334 -10.58 -11.90 7.81
N ILE A 335 -9.29 -12.21 7.81
CA ILE A 335 -8.71 -13.53 8.00
C ILE A 335 -7.72 -13.46 9.16
N ARG A 336 -7.83 -14.35 10.15
CA ARG A 336 -6.96 -14.35 11.35
C ARG A 336 -6.45 -15.75 11.66
N VAL A 337 -5.20 -15.87 12.10
CA VAL A 337 -4.67 -17.12 12.69
C VAL A 337 -5.33 -17.34 14.04
N VAL A 338 -5.66 -18.59 14.31
CA VAL A 338 -6.28 -19.03 15.57
C VAL A 338 -5.31 -19.96 16.29
N THR A 339 -4.99 -19.62 17.53
CA THR A 339 -4.02 -20.37 18.35
C THR A 339 -4.69 -21.36 19.30
N SER A 340 -5.95 -21.13 19.68
CA SER A 340 -6.72 -22.04 20.54
C SER A 340 -8.21 -22.12 20.14
N PRO A 341 -8.93 -23.20 20.53
CA PRO A 341 -10.38 -23.28 20.30
C PRO A 341 -11.18 -22.16 20.97
N GLU A 342 -10.77 -21.74 22.18
CA GLU A 342 -11.41 -20.64 22.92
C GLU A 342 -11.27 -19.31 22.17
N GLU A 343 -10.10 -19.05 21.59
CA GLU A 343 -9.88 -17.88 20.73
C GLU A 343 -10.73 -17.96 19.46
N ALA A 344 -10.89 -19.16 18.88
CA ALA A 344 -11.73 -19.38 17.71
C ALA A 344 -13.20 -18.97 17.98
N GLU A 345 -13.73 -19.34 19.14
CA GLU A 345 -15.09 -18.99 19.57
C GLU A 345 -15.24 -17.48 19.78
N ALA A 346 -14.29 -16.86 20.48
CA ALA A 346 -14.28 -15.42 20.72
C ALA A 346 -14.22 -14.62 19.41
N LEU A 347 -13.31 -15.00 18.50
CA LEU A 347 -13.18 -14.37 17.18
C LEU A 347 -14.42 -14.62 16.30
N SER A 348 -15.05 -15.79 16.41
CA SER A 348 -16.28 -16.08 15.68
C SER A 348 -17.41 -15.14 16.09
N LEU A 349 -17.55 -14.86 17.39
CA LEU A 349 -18.52 -13.90 17.92
C LEU A 349 -18.21 -12.47 17.46
N GLU A 350 -16.94 -12.05 17.50
CA GLU A 350 -16.48 -10.75 17.01
C GLU A 350 -16.86 -10.57 15.52
N LEU A 351 -16.50 -11.53 14.66
CA LEU A 351 -16.79 -11.47 13.23
C LEU A 351 -18.29 -11.49 12.92
N LYS A 352 -19.07 -12.25 13.69
CA LYS A 352 -20.53 -12.24 13.56
C LYS A 352 -21.11 -10.86 13.88
N SER A 353 -20.60 -10.20 14.93
CA SER A 353 -21.04 -8.84 15.28
C SER A 353 -20.64 -7.79 14.22
N GLU A 354 -19.46 -7.93 13.60
CA GLU A 354 -19.04 -7.06 12.49
C GLU A 354 -19.95 -7.20 11.27
N LEU A 355 -20.39 -8.43 10.96
CA LEU A 355 -21.32 -8.69 9.87
C LEU A 355 -22.71 -8.12 10.14
N GLU A 356 -23.21 -8.26 11.36
CA GLU A 356 -24.50 -7.68 11.77
C GLU A 356 -24.50 -6.16 11.68
N ALA A 357 -23.38 -5.49 12.02
CA ALA A 357 -23.27 -4.03 11.92
C ALA A 357 -23.36 -3.49 10.48
N VAL A 358 -23.09 -4.33 9.47
CA VAL A 358 -23.20 -3.96 8.04
C VAL A 358 -24.49 -4.48 7.43
N ARG A 359 -25.24 -5.32 8.15
CA ARG A 359 -26.53 -5.84 7.68
C ARG A 359 -27.56 -4.71 7.68
N ILE A 360 -28.07 -4.39 6.50
CA ILE A 360 -29.17 -3.44 6.35
C ILE A 360 -30.47 -4.20 6.61
N ASP A 361 -31.21 -3.79 7.64
CA ASP A 361 -32.57 -4.28 7.87
C ASP A 361 -33.45 -3.83 6.70
N ALA A 362 -33.99 -4.80 5.96
CA ALA A 362 -34.80 -4.55 4.79
C ALA A 362 -36.29 -4.54 5.16
N GLU A 363 -37.00 -3.51 4.71
CA GLU A 363 -38.47 -3.50 4.69
C GLU A 363 -39.02 -4.32 3.51
N ALA A 364 -40.32 -4.60 3.51
CA ALA A 364 -40.96 -5.41 2.47
C ALA A 364 -40.93 -4.76 1.07
N GLU A 365 -40.86 -3.44 1.00
CA GLU A 365 -40.64 -2.68 -0.23
C GLU A 365 -39.38 -1.84 -0.12
N GLY A 366 -38.52 -1.89 -1.14
CA GLY A 366 -37.27 -1.15 -1.13
C GLY A 366 -36.43 -1.38 -2.38
N VAL A 367 -35.26 -0.73 -2.41
CA VAL A 367 -34.28 -0.88 -3.49
C VAL A 367 -33.36 -2.05 -3.18
N ILE A 368 -33.16 -2.96 -4.15
CA ILE A 368 -32.17 -4.03 -4.05
C ILE A 368 -30.82 -3.49 -4.53
N LEU A 369 -29.87 -3.39 -3.60
CA LEU A 369 -28.48 -3.06 -3.90
C LEU A 369 -27.70 -4.36 -4.10
N LYS A 370 -27.03 -4.49 -5.26
CA LYS A 370 -26.13 -5.60 -5.55
C LYS A 370 -24.71 -5.05 -5.74
N ALA A 371 -23.79 -5.50 -4.89
CA ALA A 371 -22.38 -5.15 -4.93
C ALA A 371 -21.52 -6.42 -5.01
N ASP A 372 -20.29 -6.25 -5.46
CA ASP A 372 -19.25 -7.27 -5.60
C ASP A 372 -18.40 -7.44 -4.33
N THR A 373 -18.29 -6.38 -3.51
CA THR A 373 -17.56 -6.36 -2.23
C THR A 373 -18.42 -5.75 -1.12
N ILE A 374 -18.04 -5.95 0.14
CA ILE A 374 -18.71 -5.29 1.29
C ILE A 374 -18.30 -3.81 1.42
N GLY A 375 -17.42 -3.31 0.54
CA GLY A 375 -16.73 -2.04 0.71
C GLY A 375 -17.52 -0.81 0.29
#